data_AF-A0A5C8KWB8-F1
#
_entry.id   AF-A0A5C8KWB8-F1
#
_cell.length_a   1.000
_cell.length_b   1.000
_cell.length_c   1.000
_cell.angle_alpha   90.00
_cell.angle_beta   90.00
_cell.angle_gamma   90.00
#
_symmetry.space_group_name_H-M   'P 1'
#
loop_
_entity.id
_entity.type
_entity.pdbx_description
1 polymer ?
#
loop_
_entity_poly.entity_id
_entity_poly.type
_entity_poly.pdbx_seq_one_letter_code
_entity_poly.pdbx_strand_id
1 'polypeptide(L)'
;MPRSIATTGRASPPWPGYGARGTLVLPLPGSWLESLPPLLEVDGVVLGRKSEAHLTLLDRKAAAQVRRACAEAVVRAAFLAQDWSMQATGERWLLRKDLPSGRTAHALITMVDAPGFAAFRAALGRACGVELPEAMAHVTLYVAGKPTGIGLPDVAAFHRLRVKRVDAGGAPQAS
;
A
#
# COMPACT_ATOMS: atom_id res chain seq x y z
N MET A 1 15.51 -0.27 15.44
CA MET A 1 15.74 0.92 14.58
C MET A 1 14.68 0.93 13.49
N PRO A 2 13.76 1.91 13.42
CA PRO A 2 12.84 2.06 12.29
C PRO A 2 13.68 2.29 11.02
N ARG A 3 13.45 1.48 9.98
CA ARG A 3 14.10 1.67 8.68
C ARG A 3 13.33 2.76 7.93
N SER A 4 14.05 3.79 7.50
CA SER A 4 13.51 4.78 6.60
C SER A 4 13.13 4.10 5.28
N ILE A 5 11.87 4.20 4.86
CA ILE A 5 11.42 3.84 3.50
C ILE A 5 11.69 5.02 2.54
N ALA A 6 12.23 6.12 3.06
CA ALA A 6 12.17 7.43 2.44
C ALA A 6 12.69 7.45 0.99
N THR A 7 11.85 8.04 0.14
CA THR A 7 12.23 9.18 -0.70
C THR A 7 13.00 10.20 0.17
N THR A 8 14.30 9.98 0.37
CA THR A 8 15.17 10.92 1.08
C THR A 8 15.39 12.15 0.21
N GLY A 9 14.62 13.20 0.46
CA GLY A 9 14.81 14.52 -0.16
C GLY A 9 13.51 15.31 -0.19
N ARG A 10 13.59 16.58 0.20
CA ARG A 10 12.51 17.60 0.24
C ARG A 10 11.73 17.82 -1.07
N ALA A 11 12.00 17.06 -2.11
CA ALA A 11 11.33 17.19 -3.40
C ALA A 11 10.09 16.30 -3.40
N SER A 12 8.90 16.92 -3.50
CA SER A 12 7.67 16.19 -3.73
C SER A 12 7.84 15.29 -4.97
N PRO A 13 7.47 14.00 -4.88
CA PRO A 13 7.56 13.10 -6.03
C PRO A 13 6.74 13.67 -7.20
N PRO A 14 7.14 13.39 -8.45
CA PRO A 14 6.36 13.81 -9.61
C PRO A 14 4.97 13.18 -9.56
N TRP A 15 3.99 13.84 -10.19
CA TRP A 15 2.66 13.29 -10.40
C TRP A 15 2.77 11.92 -11.10
N PRO A 16 2.32 10.81 -10.47
CA PRO A 16 2.51 9.47 -11.04
C PRO A 16 1.52 9.14 -12.16
N GLY A 17 0.45 9.93 -12.31
CA GLY A 17 -0.63 9.62 -13.24
C GLY A 17 -1.46 8.40 -12.81
N TYR A 18 -2.54 8.15 -13.53
CA TYR A 18 -3.28 6.89 -13.39
C TYR A 18 -2.52 5.77 -14.10
N GLY A 19 -2.33 4.65 -13.39
CA GLY A 19 -1.75 3.45 -14.00
C GLY A 19 -2.70 2.77 -15.00
N ALA A 20 -2.19 1.85 -15.81
CA ALA A 20 -2.94 1.16 -16.87
C ALA A 20 -4.22 0.44 -16.39
N ARG A 21 -4.31 0.10 -15.10
CA ARG A 21 -5.49 -0.54 -14.48
C ARG A 21 -6.49 0.44 -13.87
N GLY A 22 -6.31 1.73 -14.12
CA GLY A 22 -7.14 2.81 -13.57
C GLY A 22 -6.94 3.03 -12.08
N THR A 23 -5.82 2.58 -11.50
CA THR A 23 -5.45 2.83 -10.09
C THR A 23 -4.51 4.03 -10.02
N LEU A 24 -4.53 4.77 -8.92
CA LEU A 24 -3.52 5.78 -8.61
C LEU A 24 -2.60 5.24 -7.52
N VAL A 25 -1.32 5.08 -7.86
CA VAL A 25 -0.29 4.58 -6.94
C VAL A 25 0.84 5.58 -6.86
N LEU A 26 1.44 5.70 -5.68
CA LEU A 26 2.70 6.39 -5.48
C LEU A 26 3.83 5.35 -5.55
N PRO A 27 4.65 5.34 -6.60
CA PRO A 27 5.83 4.49 -6.66
C PRO A 27 6.81 4.87 -5.54
N LEU A 28 7.39 3.87 -4.90
CA LEU A 28 8.42 4.06 -3.88
C LEU A 28 9.75 3.50 -4.40
N PRO A 29 10.90 4.02 -3.93
CA PRO A 29 12.20 3.41 -4.24
C PRO A 29 12.16 1.93 -3.86
N GLY A 30 12.47 1.02 -4.80
CA GLY A 30 12.37 -0.43 -4.55
C GLY A 30 13.59 -1.02 -3.84
N SER A 31 14.71 -0.30 -3.77
CA SER A 31 16.01 -0.82 -3.30
C SER A 31 15.99 -1.32 -1.86
N TRP A 32 15.16 -0.76 -0.98
CA TRP A 32 15.05 -1.27 0.40
C TRP A 32 14.37 -2.64 0.47
N LEU A 33 13.53 -3.01 -0.50
CA LEU A 33 13.00 -4.37 -0.61
C LEU A 33 14.14 -5.35 -0.88
N GLU A 34 15.17 -4.97 -1.64
CA GLU A 34 16.29 -5.85 -1.97
C GLU A 34 17.04 -6.37 -0.74
N SER A 35 17.00 -5.60 0.36
CA SER A 35 17.56 -5.99 1.65
C SER A 35 16.76 -7.05 2.41
N LEU A 36 15.53 -7.32 1.99
CA LEU A 36 14.67 -8.34 2.59
C LEU A 36 14.92 -9.69 1.90
N PRO A 37 14.81 -10.84 2.59
CA PRO A 37 15.00 -12.14 1.95
C PRO A 37 14.00 -12.35 0.81
N PRO A 38 14.38 -13.05 -0.28
CA PRO A 38 13.49 -13.27 -1.44
C PRO A 38 12.27 -14.12 -1.09
N LEU A 39 12.41 -15.02 -0.12
CA LEU A 39 11.34 -15.83 0.45
C LEU A 39 11.27 -15.56 1.96
N LEU A 40 10.05 -15.59 2.49
CA LEU A 40 9.79 -15.50 3.93
C LEU A 40 8.71 -16.51 4.29
N GLU A 41 8.99 -17.36 5.27
CA GLU A 41 8.00 -18.29 5.80
C GLU A 41 7.32 -17.69 7.03
N VAL A 42 5.99 -17.70 7.05
CA VAL A 42 5.18 -17.28 8.20
C VAL A 42 4.08 -18.30 8.40
N ASP A 43 4.08 -19.01 9.53
CA ASP A 43 3.12 -20.08 9.87
C ASP A 43 2.94 -21.13 8.76
N GLY A 44 4.05 -21.60 8.18
CA GLY A 44 4.02 -22.58 7.09
C GLY A 44 3.60 -22.01 5.73
N VAL A 45 3.31 -20.71 5.62
CA VAL A 45 3.07 -20.03 4.34
C VAL A 45 4.37 -19.44 3.82
N VAL A 46 4.86 -19.95 2.69
CA VAL A 46 6.01 -19.38 1.98
C VAL A 46 5.54 -18.19 1.12
N LEU A 47 6.03 -17.00 1.45
CA LEU A 47 5.72 -15.76 0.77
C LEU A 47 6.90 -15.31 -0.10
N GLY A 48 6.63 -14.92 -1.34
CA GLY A 48 7.62 -14.34 -2.25
C GLY A 48 7.67 -12.83 -2.13
N ARG A 49 8.88 -12.27 -2.07
CA ARG A 49 9.11 -10.82 -2.00
C ARG A 49 8.60 -10.13 -3.26
N LYS A 50 7.94 -8.98 -3.12
CA LYS A 50 7.60 -8.13 -4.28
C LYS A 50 8.87 -7.54 -4.90
N SER A 51 8.89 -7.43 -6.22
CA SER A 51 9.96 -6.73 -6.96
C SER A 51 9.78 -5.21 -7.00
N GLU A 52 8.60 -4.71 -6.61
CA GLU A 52 8.22 -3.30 -6.64
C GLU A 52 7.59 -2.88 -5.31
N ALA A 53 7.88 -1.65 -4.89
CA ALA A 53 7.24 -0.99 -3.76
C ALA A 53 6.33 0.14 -4.24
N HIS A 54 5.12 0.21 -3.71
CA HIS A 54 4.22 1.34 -3.95
C HIS A 54 3.22 1.49 -2.81
N LEU A 55 2.71 2.71 -2.67
CA LEU A 55 1.56 3.05 -1.83
C LEU A 55 0.34 3.27 -2.73
N THR A 56 -0.75 2.53 -2.52
CA THR A 56 -1.99 2.71 -3.30
C THR A 56 -2.77 3.91 -2.78
N LEU A 57 -2.75 5.03 -3.51
CA LEU A 57 -3.48 6.26 -3.13
C LEU A 57 -4.98 6.15 -3.38
N LEU A 58 -5.35 5.61 -4.55
CA LEU A 58 -6.71 5.27 -4.92
C LEU A 58 -6.70 3.90 -5.60
N ASP A 59 -7.53 2.99 -5.08
CA ASP A 59 -7.80 1.75 -5.79
C ASP A 59 -8.63 2.01 -7.07
N ARG A 60 -8.93 0.95 -7.82
CA ARG A 60 -9.66 1.09 -9.09
C ARG A 60 -11.04 1.71 -8.90
N LYS A 61 -11.76 1.35 -7.83
CA LYS A 61 -13.13 1.80 -7.59
C LYS A 61 -13.14 3.29 -7.20
N ALA A 62 -12.30 3.67 -6.24
CA ALA A 62 -12.14 5.05 -5.80
C ALA A 62 -11.64 5.96 -6.93
N ALA A 63 -10.64 5.51 -7.69
CA ALA A 63 -10.13 6.26 -8.84
C ALA A 63 -11.20 6.43 -9.93
N ALA A 64 -12.00 5.40 -10.21
CA ALA A 64 -13.10 5.51 -11.17
C ALA A 64 -14.19 6.48 -10.70
N GLN A 65 -14.47 6.57 -9.40
CA GLN A 65 -15.40 7.54 -8.83
C GLN A 65 -14.87 8.97 -8.96
N VAL A 66 -13.63 9.21 -8.53
CA VAL A 66 -12.97 10.52 -8.64
C VAL A 66 -12.91 11.00 -10.10
N ARG A 67 -12.51 10.13 -11.03
CA ARG A 67 -12.40 10.48 -12.47
C ARG A 67 -13.74 10.85 -13.12
N ARG A 68 -14.87 10.36 -12.60
CA ARG A 68 -16.20 10.77 -13.07
C ARG A 68 -16.62 12.11 -12.49
N ALA A 69 -16.11 12.46 -11.31
CA ALA A 69 -16.57 13.61 -10.55
C ALA A 69 -15.73 14.88 -10.81
N CYS A 70 -14.45 14.75 -11.16
CA CYS A 70 -13.58 15.91 -11.37
C CYS A 70 -12.49 15.64 -12.42
N ALA A 71 -11.96 16.72 -13.00
CA ALA A 71 -10.87 16.67 -13.99
C ALA A 71 -9.54 16.21 -13.34
N GLU A 72 -8.68 15.56 -14.12
CA GLU A 72 -7.36 15.10 -13.65
C GLU A 72 -6.48 16.25 -13.11
N ALA A 73 -6.62 17.46 -13.66
CA ALA A 73 -5.91 18.63 -13.17
C ALA A 73 -6.19 18.92 -11.68
N VAL A 74 -7.43 18.69 -11.22
CA VAL A 74 -7.80 18.83 -9.80
C VAL A 74 -7.10 17.77 -8.96
N VAL A 75 -7.06 16.53 -9.45
CA VAL A 75 -6.42 15.41 -8.76
C VAL A 75 -4.91 15.62 -8.65
N ARG A 76 -4.28 16.06 -9.74
CA ARG A 76 -2.87 16.41 -9.80
C ARG A 76 -2.52 17.55 -8.85
N ALA A 77 -3.33 18.62 -8.81
CA ALA A 77 -3.11 19.73 -7.90
C ALA A 77 -3.19 19.29 -6.43
N ALA A 78 -4.20 18.47 -6.08
CA ALA A 78 -4.33 17.90 -4.75
C ALA A 78 -3.13 17.04 -4.36
N PHE A 79 -2.58 16.26 -5.30
CA PHE A 79 -1.40 15.43 -5.08
C PHE A 79 -0.13 16.27 -4.83
N LEU A 80 0.11 17.27 -5.66
CA LEU A 80 1.33 18.10 -5.60
C LEU A 80 1.38 18.98 -4.33
N ALA A 81 0.24 19.22 -3.68
CA ALA A 81 0.15 19.99 -2.45
C ALA A 81 0.52 19.21 -1.17
N GLN A 82 0.81 17.91 -1.26
CA GLN A 82 1.04 17.08 -0.08
C GLN A 82 2.51 16.87 0.24
N ASP A 83 2.78 16.66 1.53
CA ASP A 83 4.03 16.08 2.00
C ASP A 83 3.99 14.55 1.88
N TRP A 84 4.76 14.02 0.93
CA TRP A 84 4.89 12.59 0.70
C TRP A 84 6.06 11.95 1.47
N SER A 85 6.54 12.61 2.52
CA SER A 85 7.43 11.99 3.49
C SER A 85 6.78 10.72 4.06
N MET A 86 7.61 9.68 4.25
CA MET A 86 7.12 8.38 4.66
C MET A 86 8.12 7.67 5.57
N GLN A 87 7.60 7.07 6.64
CA GLN A 87 8.38 6.26 7.57
C GLN A 87 7.70 4.92 7.82
N ALA A 88 8.48 3.85 7.86
CA ALA A 88 7.96 2.57 8.33
C ALA A 88 7.65 2.68 9.82
N THR A 89 6.44 2.31 10.22
CA THR A 89 6.06 2.23 11.65
C THR A 89 6.72 1.04 12.36
N GLY A 90 7.26 0.08 11.59
CA GLY A 90 7.75 -1.22 12.08
C GLY A 90 6.63 -2.25 12.28
N GLU A 91 5.37 -1.85 12.20
CA GLU A 91 4.23 -2.76 12.29
C GLU A 91 4.01 -3.48 10.95
N ARG A 92 3.91 -4.81 11.01
CA ARG A 92 3.62 -5.66 9.84
C ARG A 92 2.44 -6.57 10.12
N TRP A 93 1.63 -6.81 9.09
CA TRP A 93 0.44 -7.64 9.17
C TRP A 93 0.42 -8.66 8.05
N LEU A 94 0.17 -9.92 8.43
CA LEU A 94 -0.19 -10.97 7.48
C LEU A 94 -1.68 -10.85 7.16
N LEU A 95 -1.99 -10.81 5.87
CA LEU A 95 -3.33 -10.78 5.33
C LEU A 95 -3.65 -12.10 4.62
N ARG A 96 -4.91 -12.52 4.66
CA ARG A 96 -5.42 -13.68 3.94
C ARG A 96 -6.71 -13.33 3.21
N LYS A 97 -6.84 -13.81 1.97
CA LYS A 97 -8.06 -13.67 1.17
C LYS A 97 -8.30 -14.92 0.35
N ASP A 98 -9.48 -15.49 0.49
CA ASP A 98 -9.93 -16.55 -0.43
C ASP A 98 -10.32 -15.95 -1.77
N LEU A 99 -9.88 -16.59 -2.85
CA LEU A 99 -10.14 -16.19 -4.22
C LEU A 99 -11.31 -17.01 -4.79
N PRO A 100 -12.05 -16.47 -5.77
CA PRO A 100 -13.12 -17.22 -6.44
C PRO A 100 -12.68 -18.54 -7.08
N SER A 101 -11.39 -18.71 -7.36
CA SER A 101 -10.81 -19.95 -7.87
C SER A 101 -10.67 -21.06 -6.82
N GLY A 102 -11.11 -20.84 -5.58
CA GLY A 102 -10.89 -21.76 -4.45
C GLY A 102 -9.48 -21.71 -3.87
N ARG A 103 -8.57 -20.92 -4.46
CA ARG A 103 -7.22 -20.70 -3.93
C ARG A 103 -7.22 -19.62 -2.85
N THR A 104 -6.31 -19.71 -1.91
CA THR A 104 -6.06 -18.65 -0.92
C THR A 104 -4.88 -17.78 -1.35
N ALA A 105 -5.03 -16.46 -1.24
CA ALA A 105 -3.95 -15.50 -1.37
C ALA A 105 -3.49 -15.02 0.01
N HIS A 106 -2.20 -14.74 0.13
CA HIS A 106 -1.61 -14.10 1.29
C HIS A 106 -0.81 -12.87 0.87
N ALA A 107 -0.76 -11.88 1.76
CA ALA A 107 0.11 -10.72 1.60
C ALA A 107 0.67 -10.31 2.96
N LEU A 108 1.97 -10.05 3.03
CA LEU A 108 2.59 -9.39 4.18
C LEU A 108 2.72 -7.91 3.84
N ILE A 109 2.09 -7.06 4.65
CA ILE A 109 2.18 -5.60 4.50
C ILE A 109 2.98 -5.00 5.65
N THR A 110 3.61 -3.86 5.41
CA THR A 110 4.12 -2.97 6.47
C THR A 110 3.26 -1.71 6.51
N MET A 111 2.92 -1.28 7.71
CA MET A 111 2.26 -0.01 7.95
C MET A 111 3.28 1.11 7.83
N VAL A 112 2.87 2.23 7.23
CA VAL A 112 3.72 3.41 7.07
C VAL A 112 3.01 4.63 7.62
N ASP A 113 3.76 5.49 8.29
CA ASP A 113 3.34 6.87 8.51
C ASP A 113 3.61 7.65 7.22
N ALA A 114 2.58 8.30 6.71
CA ALA A 114 2.61 9.03 5.44
C ALA A 114 1.58 10.18 5.52
N PRO A 115 1.96 11.35 6.07
CA PRO A 115 1.03 12.46 6.32
C PRO A 115 0.22 12.87 5.07
N GLY A 116 0.88 12.89 3.91
CA GLY A 116 0.25 13.22 2.64
C GLY A 116 -0.83 12.23 2.18
N PHE A 117 -0.84 10.99 2.67
CA PHE A 117 -1.82 9.99 2.24
C PHE A 117 -3.26 10.34 2.66
N ALA A 118 -3.48 10.54 3.96
CA ALA A 118 -4.80 10.88 4.48
C ALA A 118 -5.22 12.29 4.01
N ALA A 119 -4.28 13.24 4.02
CA ALA A 119 -4.52 14.62 3.58
C ALA A 119 -4.92 14.68 2.09
N PHE A 120 -4.25 13.91 1.22
CA PHE A 120 -4.60 13.78 -0.19
C PHE A 120 -6.03 13.28 -0.37
N ARG A 121 -6.40 12.17 0.28
CA ARG A 121 -7.73 11.56 0.15
C ARG A 121 -8.82 12.52 0.65
N ALA A 122 -8.59 13.19 1.76
CA ALA A 122 -9.52 14.18 2.29
C ALA A 122 -9.67 15.40 1.36
N ALA A 123 -8.56 15.90 0.79
CA ALA A 123 -8.58 17.01 -0.15
C ALA A 123 -9.33 16.64 -1.45
N LEU A 124 -9.10 15.44 -1.98
CA LEU A 124 -9.83 14.93 -3.14
C LEU A 124 -11.33 14.77 -2.87
N GLY A 125 -11.69 14.19 -1.72
CA GLY A 125 -13.09 13.99 -1.37
C GLY A 125 -13.86 15.32 -1.36
N ARG A 126 -13.27 16.36 -0.76
CA ARG A 126 -13.83 17.72 -0.77
C ARG A 126 -13.87 18.33 -2.18
N ALA A 127 -12.76 18.32 -2.90
CA ALA A 127 -12.64 19.01 -4.19
C ALA A 127 -13.52 18.38 -5.29
N CYS A 128 -13.75 17.06 -5.22
CA CYS A 128 -14.51 16.33 -6.22
C CYS A 128 -15.94 15.99 -5.75
N GLY A 129 -16.33 16.35 -4.52
CA GLY A 129 -17.65 16.02 -3.98
C GLY A 129 -17.90 14.51 -3.86
N VAL A 130 -16.85 13.74 -3.56
CA VAL A 130 -16.92 12.28 -3.46
C VAL A 130 -16.56 11.82 -2.05
N GLU A 131 -17.35 10.88 -1.53
CA GLU A 131 -16.99 10.22 -0.28
C GLU A 131 -15.97 9.12 -0.58
N LEU A 132 -14.76 9.29 -0.04
CA LEU A 132 -13.71 8.28 -0.07
C LEU A 132 -13.64 7.60 1.29
N PRO A 133 -13.79 6.26 1.36
CA PRO A 133 -13.64 5.53 2.62
C PRO A 133 -12.29 5.81 3.27
N GLU A 134 -12.26 5.79 4.60
CA GLU A 134 -11.00 5.83 5.33
C GLU A 134 -10.12 4.63 4.94
N ALA A 135 -8.86 4.90 4.62
CA ALA A 135 -7.90 3.88 4.23
C ALA A 135 -6.62 4.07 5.03
N MET A 136 -5.86 2.99 5.18
CA MET A 136 -4.58 3.01 5.89
C MET A 136 -3.43 3.04 4.89
N ALA A 137 -2.41 3.84 5.19
CA ALA A 137 -1.18 3.83 4.43
C ALA A 137 -0.37 2.57 4.73
N HIS A 138 -0.11 1.79 3.68
CA HIS A 138 0.64 0.53 3.79
C HIS A 138 1.39 0.23 2.50
N VAL A 139 2.41 -0.62 2.60
CA VAL A 139 3.18 -1.15 1.48
C VAL A 139 3.15 -2.67 1.55
N THR A 140 2.88 -3.34 0.43
CA THR A 140 2.97 -4.80 0.35
C THR A 140 4.43 -5.22 0.17
N LEU A 141 4.93 -6.05 1.07
CA LEU A 141 6.30 -6.56 1.09
C LEU A 141 6.41 -7.92 0.39
N TYR A 142 5.50 -8.84 0.73
CA TYR A 142 5.51 -10.20 0.23
C TYR A 142 4.11 -10.65 -0.16
N VAL A 143 4.02 -11.64 -1.05
CA VAL A 143 2.77 -12.21 -1.53
C VAL A 143 2.88 -13.73 -1.72
N ALA A 144 1.76 -14.43 -1.58
CA ALA A 144 1.59 -15.81 -2.06
C ALA A 144 0.21 -15.98 -2.69
N GLY A 145 0.09 -16.85 -3.69
CA GLY A 145 -1.17 -17.15 -4.39
C GLY A 145 -1.68 -16.06 -5.35
N LYS A 146 -1.29 -14.79 -5.16
CA LYS A 146 -1.66 -13.66 -6.02
C LYS A 146 -0.53 -12.64 -6.16
N PRO A 147 0.18 -12.58 -7.31
CA PRO A 147 1.37 -11.72 -7.49
C PRO A 147 1.13 -10.22 -7.28
N THR A 148 -0.10 -9.76 -7.50
CA THR A 148 -0.49 -8.35 -7.35
C THR A 148 -0.83 -7.98 -5.91
N GLY A 149 -0.83 -8.95 -4.98
CA GLY A 149 -1.22 -8.74 -3.59
C GLY A 149 -2.73 -8.69 -3.35
N ILE A 150 -3.08 -8.39 -2.09
CA ILE A 150 -4.46 -8.25 -1.62
C ILE A 150 -4.76 -6.76 -1.52
N GLY A 151 -5.79 -6.29 -2.23
CA GLY A 151 -6.19 -4.88 -2.16
C GLY A 151 -6.90 -4.57 -0.84
N LEU A 152 -6.49 -3.47 -0.21
CA LEU A 152 -7.09 -2.90 1.00
C LEU A 152 -7.72 -1.54 0.66
N PRO A 153 -8.99 -1.51 0.19
CA PRO A 153 -9.66 -0.27 -0.19
C PRO A 153 -9.91 0.67 0.99
N ASP A 154 -10.07 0.10 2.19
CA ASP A 154 -10.48 0.79 3.40
C ASP A 154 -10.06 0.04 4.69
N VAL A 155 -10.24 0.71 5.84
CA VAL A 155 -9.97 0.16 7.18
C VAL A 155 -10.79 -1.10 7.47
N ALA A 156 -12.06 -1.14 7.03
CA ALA A 156 -12.92 -2.30 7.24
C ALA A 156 -12.39 -3.55 6.51
N ALA A 157 -11.86 -3.38 5.30
CA ALA A 157 -11.23 -4.45 4.54
C ALA A 157 -9.95 -4.93 5.22
N PHE A 158 -9.15 -4.04 5.80
CA PHE A 158 -8.01 -4.45 6.60
C PHE A 158 -8.44 -5.33 7.79
N HIS A 159 -9.41 -4.90 8.58
CA HIS A 159 -9.88 -5.69 9.73
C HIS A 159 -10.44 -7.05 9.35
N ARG A 160 -11.15 -7.14 8.22
CA ARG A 160 -11.68 -8.40 7.71
C ARG A 160 -10.60 -9.35 7.21
N LEU A 161 -9.51 -8.83 6.64
CA LEU A 161 -8.49 -9.62 5.94
C LEU A 161 -7.23 -9.87 6.77
N ARG A 162 -7.02 -9.14 7.88
CA ARG A 162 -5.88 -9.35 8.76
C ARG A 162 -5.99 -10.68 9.48
N VAL A 163 -4.88 -11.41 9.50
CA VAL A 163 -4.75 -12.68 10.24
C VAL A 163 -4.04 -12.41 11.56
N LYS A 164 -2.82 -11.87 11.49
CA LYS A 164 -2.00 -11.57 12.65
C LYS A 164 -0.95 -10.52 12.37
N ARG A 165 -0.43 -9.93 13.43
CA ARG A 165 0.78 -9.11 13.40
C ARG A 165 2.00 -10.03 13.24
N VAL A 166 3.01 -9.57 12.52
CA VAL A 166 4.27 -10.29 12.28
C VAL A 166 5.43 -9.43 12.73
N ASP A 167 6.29 -9.98 13.59
CA ASP A 167 7.46 -9.25 14.07
C ASP A 167 8.54 -9.15 12.99
N ALA A 168 9.38 -8.12 13.09
CA ALA A 168 10.41 -7.85 12.10
C ALA A 168 11.46 -8.98 11.95
N GLY A 169 11.55 -9.87 12.95
CA GLY A 169 12.51 -10.97 13.06
C GLY A 169 11.96 -12.37 12.77
N GLY A 170 10.88 -12.50 12.00
CA GLY A 170 10.24 -13.78 11.65
C GLY A 170 11.08 -14.73 10.76
N ALA A 171 12.37 -14.90 11.05
CA ALA A 171 13.05 -16.16 10.73
C ALA A 171 12.72 -17.15 11.86
N PRO A 172 12.42 -18.42 11.55
CA PRO A 172 12.23 -19.42 12.59
C PRO A 172 13.50 -19.50 13.45
N GLN A 173 13.35 -19.40 14.78
CA GLN A 173 14.34 -19.98 15.67
C GLN A 173 14.17 -21.49 15.51
N ALA A 174 15.14 -22.14 14.86
CA ALA A 174 15.23 -23.59 14.85
C ALA A 174 15.27 -24.07 16.31
N SER A 175 14.29 -24.89 16.68
CA SER A 175 14.38 -25.77 17.85
C SER A 175 14.90 -27.12 17.38
#